data_AF-A0A350LTT6-F1
#
_entry.id   AF-A0A350LTT6-F1
#
_cell.length_a   1.000
_cell.length_b   1.000
_cell.length_c   1.000
_cell.angle_alpha   90.00
_cell.angle_beta   90.00
_cell.angle_gamma   90.00
#
_symmetry.space_group_name_H-M   'P 1'
#
loop_
_entity.id
_entity.type
_entity.pdbx_description
1 polymer ?
#
loop_
_entity_poly.entity_id
_entity_poly.type
_entity_poly.pdbx_seq_one_letter_code
_entity_poly.pdbx_strand_id
1 'polypeptide(L)' 'MARSIVTQYGTAGTAWGELRNTVRAAAQRAAAFIAYRRTVRELSELSNRDLADLGLHRSEIRRVARDSVYGARR' A
#
# COMPACT_ATOMS: atom_id res chain seq x y z
N MET A 1 -23.01 -4.44 46.43
CA MET A 1 -23.02 -5.77 45.79
C MET A 1 -23.72 -5.65 44.44
N ALA A 2 -23.02 -5.92 43.34
CA ALA A 2 -23.50 -6.53 42.09
C ALA A 2 -22.54 -6.10 40.96
N ARG A 3 -21.78 -7.09 40.50
CA ARG A 3 -20.68 -7.01 39.56
C ARG A 3 -21.23 -7.13 38.14
N SER A 4 -20.72 -6.29 37.24
CA SER A 4 -20.53 -6.50 35.79
C SER A 4 -21.50 -7.42 35.04
N ILE A 5 -22.28 -6.85 34.12
CA ILE A 5 -22.65 -7.54 32.88
C ILE A 5 -22.16 -6.66 31.72
N VAL A 6 -20.88 -6.78 31.41
CA VAL A 6 -20.37 -6.44 30.08
C VAL A 6 -20.73 -7.65 29.22
N THR A 7 -21.83 -7.55 28.49
CA THR A 7 -22.24 -8.56 27.51
C THR A 7 -21.19 -8.59 26.40
N GLN A 8 -20.36 -9.64 26.40
CA GLN A 8 -19.45 -9.96 25.30
C GLN A 8 -20.25 -10.22 24.03
N TYR A 9 -19.95 -9.46 22.97
CA TYR A 9 -20.45 -9.71 21.63
C TYR A 9 -19.94 -11.05 21.11
N GLY A 10 -20.84 -11.85 20.54
CA GLY A 10 -20.56 -13.20 20.05
C GLY A 10 -19.36 -13.27 19.09
N THR A 11 -18.42 -14.14 19.42
CA THR A 11 -17.14 -14.37 18.74
C THR A 11 -17.26 -14.90 17.30
N ALA A 12 -18.42 -15.43 16.92
CA ALA A 12 -18.66 -15.95 15.56
C ALA A 12 -18.81 -14.83 14.50
N GLY A 13 -19.40 -13.68 14.85
CA GLY A 13 -19.54 -12.54 13.92
C GLY A 13 -18.25 -11.73 13.75
N THR A 14 -17.40 -11.71 14.77
CA THR A 14 -16.10 -11.03 14.76
C THR A 14 -15.04 -11.82 13.99
N ALA A 15 -14.99 -13.16 14.10
CA ALA A 15 -13.99 -13.98 13.41
C ALA A 15 -14.04 -13.88 11.87
N TRP A 16 -15.24 -14.01 11.28
CA TRP A 16 -15.44 -13.79 9.83
C TRP A 16 -15.20 -12.33 9.43
N GLY A 17 -15.52 -11.40 10.34
CA GLY A 17 -15.31 -9.97 10.16
C GLY A 17 -13.84 -9.53 10.19
N GLU A 18 -13.01 -10.22 10.97
CA GLU A 18 -11.57 -10.00 11.07
C GLU A 18 -10.85 -10.59 9.86
N LEU A 19 -11.22 -11.80 9.42
CA LEU A 19 -10.66 -12.43 8.23
C LEU A 19 -10.87 -11.59 6.96
N ARG A 20 -12.05 -11.00 6.75
CA ARG A 20 -12.28 -10.11 5.60
C ARG A 20 -11.38 -8.87 5.64
N ASN A 21 -11.08 -8.35 6.84
CA ASN A 21 -10.25 -7.17 6.99
C ASN A 21 -8.78 -7.49 6.73
N THR A 22 -8.30 -8.65 7.19
CA THR A 22 -6.92 -9.09 6.91
C THR A 22 -6.71 -9.37 5.43
N VAL A 23 -7.66 -10.04 4.77
CA VAL A 23 -7.60 -10.30 3.32
C VAL A 23 -7.61 -8.99 2.53
N ARG A 24 -8.47 -8.02 2.89
CA ARG A 24 -8.49 -6.70 2.24
C ARG A 24 -7.17 -5.97 2.42
N ALA A 25 -6.60 -5.96 3.63
CA ALA A 25 -5.30 -5.34 3.89
C ALA A 25 -4.17 -6.00 3.08
N ALA A 26 -4.19 -7.33 2.96
CA ALA A 26 -3.23 -8.06 2.14
C ALA A 26 -3.39 -7.73 0.64
N ALA A 27 -4.62 -7.70 0.14
CA ALA A 27 -4.91 -7.34 -1.24
C ALA A 27 -4.48 -5.91 -1.57
N GLN A 28 -4.71 -4.95 -0.66
CA GLN A 28 -4.26 -3.57 -0.82
C GLN A 28 -2.72 -3.47 -0.90
N ARG A 29 -2.00 -4.19 -0.04
CA ARG A 29 -0.53 -4.25 -0.07
C ARG A 29 -0.01 -4.86 -1.37
N ALA A 30 -0.65 -5.93 -1.85
CA ALA A 30 -0.27 -6.57 -3.11
C ALA A 30 -0.51 -5.63 -4.30
N ALA A 31 -1.67 -4.95 -4.35
CA ALA A 31 -1.98 -3.98 -5.38
C ALA A 31 -0.97 -2.82 -5.40
N ALA A 32 -0.64 -2.27 -4.23
CA ALA A 32 0.38 -1.22 -4.11
C ALA A 32 1.75 -1.72 -4.59
N PHE A 33 2.15 -2.94 -4.23
CA PHE A 33 3.42 -3.50 -4.69
C PHE A 33 3.47 -3.69 -6.20
N ILE A 34 2.38 -4.16 -6.81
CA ILE A 34 2.26 -4.30 -8.27
C ILE A 34 2.37 -2.93 -8.94
N ALA A 35 1.64 -1.92 -8.44
CA ALA A 35 1.71 -0.56 -8.95
C ALA A 35 3.14 0.01 -8.88
N TYR A 36 3.81 -0.16 -7.74
CA TYR A 36 5.20 0.28 -7.57
C TYR A 36 6.13 -0.36 -8.60
N ARG A 37 6.06 -1.69 -8.77
CA ARG A 37 6.91 -2.40 -9.73
C ARG A 37 6.64 -1.96 -11.17
N ARG A 38 5.37 -1.74 -11.51
CA ARG A 38 4.95 -1.21 -12.81
C ARG A 38 5.56 0.17 -13.04
N THR A 39 5.41 1.10 -12.11
CA THR A 39 5.97 2.46 -12.23
C THR A 39 7.49 2.44 -12.34
N VAL A 40 8.19 1.60 -11.55
CA VAL A 40 9.65 1.45 -11.67
C VAL A 40 10.02 0.96 -13.07
N ARG A 41 9.31 -0.02 -13.62
CA ARG A 41 9.57 -0.56 -14.95
C ARG A 41 9.36 0.53 -16.01
N GLU A 42 8.21 1.18 -16.02
CA GLU A 42 7.86 2.22 -16.99
C GLU A 42 8.88 3.37 -16.96
N LEU A 43 9.25 3.88 -15.78
CA LEU A 43 10.27 4.92 -15.65
C LEU A 43 11.68 4.43 -16.03
N SER A 44 12.00 3.15 -15.84
CA SER A 44 13.31 2.60 -16.22
C SER A 44 13.45 2.41 -17.74
N GLU A 45 12.34 2.18 -18.43
CA GLU A 45 12.25 2.09 -19.89
C GLU A 45 12.46 3.45 -20.58
N LEU A 46 12.25 4.56 -19.86
CA LEU A 46 12.52 5.90 -20.37
C LEU A 46 14.03 6.15 -20.62
N SER A 47 14.32 6.99 -21.61
CA SER A 47 15.69 7.42 -21.91
C SER A 47 16.20 8.44 -20.87
N ASN A 48 17.51 8.68 -20.85
CA ASN A 48 18.08 9.72 -19.97
C ASN A 48 17.54 11.11 -20.29
N ARG A 49 17.19 11.38 -21.55
CA ARG A 49 16.61 12.65 -21.97
C ARG A 49 15.18 12.79 -21.46
N ASP A 50 14.34 11.78 -21.67
CA ASP A 50 12.95 11.81 -21.19
C ASP A 50 12.89 11.97 -19.66
N LEU A 51 13.78 11.29 -18.94
CA LEU A 51 13.91 11.47 -17.49
C LEU A 51 14.36 12.89 -17.12
N ALA A 52 15.32 13.46 -17.85
CA ALA A 52 15.78 14.83 -17.62
C ALA A 52 14.69 15.87 -17.93
N ASP A 53 13.86 15.63 -18.95
CA ASP A 53 12.72 16.49 -19.29
C ASP A 53 11.65 16.50 -18.18
N LEU A 54 11.52 15.37 -17.46
CA LEU A 54 10.71 15.26 -16.25
C LEU A 54 11.41 15.82 -14.99
N GLY A 55 12.67 16.25 -15.10
CA GLY A 55 13.48 16.71 -13.97
C GLY A 55 13.92 15.59 -13.02
N LEU A 56 14.01 14.35 -13.50
CA LEU A 56 14.34 13.17 -12.70
C LEU A 56 15.70 12.58 -13.09
N HIS A 57 16.44 12.11 -12.09
CA HIS A 57 17.61 11.27 -12.32
C HIS A 57 17.27 9.77 -12.20
N ARG A 58 18.01 8.88 -12.90
CA ARG A 58 17.76 7.41 -12.84
C ARG A 58 17.80 6.85 -11.42
N SER A 59 18.63 7.40 -10.55
CA SER A 59 18.70 7.01 -9.13
C SER A 59 17.41 7.32 -8.36
N GLU A 60 16.61 8.28 -8.83
CA GLU A 60 15.38 8.72 -8.17
C GLU A 60 14.15 7.89 -8.53
N ILE A 61 14.22 7.09 -9.60
CA ILE A 61 13.09 6.27 -10.08
C ILE A 61 12.43 5.48 -8.95
N ARG A 62 13.24 4.81 -8.10
CA ARG A 62 12.70 4.02 -6.98
C ARG A 62 12.08 4.88 -5.89
N ARG A 63 12.58 6.10 -5.68
CA ARG A 63 12.03 7.05 -4.71
C ARG A 63 10.69 7.57 -5.20
N VAL A 64 10.65 8.09 -6.42
CA VAL A 64 9.43 8.64 -7.04
C VAL A 64 8.34 7.58 -7.20
N ALA A 65 8.68 6.38 -7.67
CA ALA A 65 7.71 5.28 -7.78
C ALA A 65 7.15 4.86 -6.41
N ARG A 66 7.93 4.98 -5.34
CA ARG A 66 7.43 4.72 -3.98
C ARG A 66 6.51 5.84 -3.53
N ASP A 67 6.91 7.10 -3.73
CA ASP A 67 6.15 8.28 -3.34
C ASP A 67 4.80 8.36 -4.09
N SER A 68 4.74 7.91 -5.35
CA SER A 68 3.50 7.90 -6.15
C SER A 68 2.47 6.87 -5.68
N VAL A 69 2.92 5.76 -5.10
CA VAL A 69 2.05 4.64 -4.68
C VAL A 69 1.69 4.71 -3.20
N TYR A 70 2.67 5.01 -2.35
CA TYR A 70 2.49 5.00 -0.89
C TYR A 70 2.29 6.40 -0.30
N GLY A 71 2.36 7.43 -1.14
CA GLY A 71 2.40 8.82 -0.71
C GLY A 71 3.81 9.26 -0.32
N ALA A 72 4.06 10.56 -0.38
CA ALA A 72 5.31 11.14 0.11
C ALA A 72 5.38 10.94 1.63
N ARG A 73 6.37 10.18 2.10
CA ARG A 73 6.71 10.12 3.53
C ARG A 73 7.33 11.47 3.91
N ARG A 74 6.48 12.45 4.24
CA ARG A 74 6.88 13.75 4.79
C ARG A 74 6.89 13.69 6.31
#